data_AF-A0AAN6IKC9-F1
#
_entry.id   AF-A0AAN6IKC9-F1
#
_cell.length_a   1.000
_cell.length_b   1.000
_cell.length_c   1.000
_cell.angle_alpha   90.00
_cell.angle_beta   90.00
_cell.angle_gamma   90.00
#
_symmetry.space_group_name_H-M   'P 1'
#
loop_
_entity.id
_entity.type
_entity.pdbx_description
1 polymer ?
#
loop_
_entity_poly.entity_id
_entity_poly.type
_entity_poly.pdbx_seq_one_letter_code
_entity_poly.pdbx_strand_id
1 'polypeptide(L)'
;MSSIIARSLRLVQASSFVRALHVSSTQLAGRQKRRVKVGSSLHKYSPEVRREHARIYEELDTILEEDEFEGDEDEDISAKLDPNGKANPNEKEKLNEKEQPIEEEESIDEKGVVYKEDEYDHHTFAHLLVNSIDDVKKYTRQMYIEFPTLAQHASPFKPPSENRFLRFERSVTIGDKNLSEDRKVLLRLQVSKLGLKGAELRKFLLLVGDRYNPEIDELKMSENRESSSLMNKKVLGDTLIALITGAKKTDDQFADVPLDFSSRGYKPAPVFPTSWLPKLKEKRE
;
A
#
# COMPACT_ATOMS: atom_id res chain seq x y z
N MET A 1 41.43 50.92 17.54
CA MET A 1 41.37 50.32 18.90
C MET A 1 40.13 49.46 18.99
N SER A 2 40.00 48.64 20.05
CA SER A 2 38.79 47.87 20.44
C SER A 2 38.04 47.11 19.34
N SER A 3 38.31 45.81 19.23
CA SER A 3 37.27 44.84 18.86
C SER A 3 36.27 44.69 20.01
N ILE A 4 35.00 44.36 19.74
CA ILE A 4 34.11 43.73 20.73
C ILE A 4 32.92 43.00 20.07
N ILE A 5 32.77 41.73 20.47
CA ILE A 5 31.56 40.89 20.54
C ILE A 5 30.62 40.85 19.32
N ALA A 6 30.65 39.70 18.61
CA ALA A 6 29.50 39.21 17.86
C ALA A 6 28.49 38.51 18.80
N ARG A 7 27.18 38.61 18.50
CA ARG A 7 26.15 37.70 19.04
C ARG A 7 25.26 37.20 17.91
N SER A 8 25.28 35.89 17.69
CA SER A 8 24.50 35.23 16.64
C SER A 8 23.08 34.91 17.11
N LEU A 9 22.08 35.63 16.60
CA LEU A 9 20.69 35.14 16.62
C LEU A 9 20.52 34.11 15.50
N ARG A 10 20.62 32.81 15.86
CA ARG A 10 20.26 31.72 14.95
C ARG A 10 18.74 31.59 14.92
N LEU A 11 18.12 32.08 13.84
CA LEU A 11 16.77 31.66 13.46
C LEU A 11 16.79 30.14 13.23
N VAL A 12 16.09 29.39 14.08
CA VAL A 12 15.89 27.96 13.88
C VAL A 12 14.81 27.79 12.82
N GLN A 13 15.22 27.48 11.58
CA GLN A 13 14.28 27.04 10.57
C GLN A 13 13.69 25.69 10.98
N ALA A 14 12.36 25.62 11.11
CA ALA A 14 11.64 24.38 11.32
C ALA A 14 11.63 23.57 10.01
N SER A 15 12.70 22.81 9.76
CA SER A 15 12.85 21.98 8.55
C SER A 15 12.94 20.49 8.89
N SER A 16 12.25 19.68 8.08
CA SER A 16 12.26 18.20 8.07
C SER A 16 11.77 17.49 9.34
N PHE A 17 10.46 17.16 9.37
CA PHE A 17 9.97 16.00 10.12
C PHE A 17 9.02 15.09 9.31
N VAL A 18 9.29 14.94 8.01
CA VAL A 18 8.70 13.91 7.15
C VAL A 18 9.81 13.01 6.63
N ARG A 19 10.13 11.93 7.36
CA ARG A 19 11.01 10.85 6.87
C ARG A 19 10.53 9.47 7.34
N ALA A 20 9.83 8.81 6.41
CA ALA A 20 9.96 7.39 6.10
C ALA A 20 9.89 6.37 7.26
N LEU A 21 8.67 5.88 7.52
CA LEU A 21 8.47 4.49 7.96
C LEU A 21 8.80 3.54 6.81
N HIS A 22 10.08 3.24 6.60
CA HIS A 22 10.54 2.29 5.59
C HIS A 22 11.00 0.99 6.28
N VAL A 23 10.08 0.03 6.41
CA VAL A 23 10.37 -1.27 7.03
C VAL A 23 10.97 -2.21 5.99
N SER A 24 12.30 -2.36 6.01
CA SER A 24 13.00 -3.35 5.17
C SER A 24 12.67 -4.78 5.62
N SER A 25 12.21 -5.63 4.72
CA SER A 25 11.75 -7.01 5.00
C SER A 25 12.86 -8.04 5.28
N THR A 26 14.13 -7.62 5.35
CA THR A 26 15.31 -8.47 5.27
C THR A 26 16.01 -8.75 6.61
N GLN A 27 15.23 -9.09 7.66
CA GLN A 27 15.82 -9.49 8.96
C GLN A 27 15.07 -10.59 9.74
N LEU A 28 14.24 -11.39 9.05
CA LEU A 28 13.54 -12.55 9.63
C LEU A 28 14.23 -13.90 9.32
N ALA A 29 15.47 -14.04 9.80
CA ALA A 29 16.20 -15.31 9.77
C ALA A 29 16.77 -15.64 11.16
N GLY A 30 16.20 -16.64 11.83
CA GLY A 30 16.84 -17.32 12.96
C GLY A 30 16.81 -16.64 14.34
N ARG A 31 15.63 -16.46 14.96
CA ARG A 31 15.58 -16.42 16.44
C ARG A 31 14.28 -16.93 17.06
N GLN A 32 14.47 -17.90 17.97
CA GLN A 32 13.58 -18.53 18.96
C GLN A 32 12.18 -17.94 19.20
N LYS A 33 11.19 -18.84 19.35
CA LYS A 33 9.78 -18.56 19.69
C LYS A 33 9.66 -17.62 20.90
N ARG A 34 9.33 -16.34 20.67
CA ARG A 34 8.81 -15.44 21.71
C ARG A 34 7.28 -15.47 21.69
N ARG A 35 6.65 -15.75 22.84
CA ARG A 35 5.21 -15.50 23.02
C ARG A 35 4.99 -14.01 22.78
N VAL A 36 4.07 -13.65 21.87
CA VAL A 36 3.68 -12.25 21.66
C VAL A 36 2.89 -11.82 22.89
N LYS A 37 3.55 -11.10 23.81
CA LYS A 37 2.84 -10.29 24.80
C LYS A 37 2.25 -9.09 24.07
N VAL A 38 0.95 -9.13 23.82
CA VAL A 38 0.16 -7.91 23.58
C VAL A 38 0.30 -7.04 24.83
N GLY A 39 0.56 -5.74 24.64
CA GLY A 39 0.91 -4.80 25.71
C GLY A 39 2.42 -4.64 25.95
N SER A 40 2.98 -3.54 25.44
CA SER A 40 4.24 -2.93 25.93
C SER A 40 4.65 -1.64 25.20
N SER A 41 3.97 -1.21 24.12
CA SER A 41 4.32 0.05 23.41
C SER A 41 4.32 1.28 24.33
N LEU A 42 3.36 1.36 25.25
CA LEU A 42 3.20 2.46 26.22
C LEU A 42 4.42 2.66 27.14
N HIS A 43 5.30 1.68 27.31
CA HIS A 43 6.49 1.81 28.18
C HIS A 43 7.54 2.80 27.65
N LYS A 44 7.41 3.29 26.41
CA LYS A 44 8.32 4.28 25.80
C LYS A 44 7.98 5.74 26.15
N TYR A 45 6.76 6.03 26.62
CA TYR A 45 6.31 7.38 26.94
C TYR A 45 6.53 7.75 28.41
N SER A 46 6.49 9.03 28.77
CA SER A 46 6.57 9.47 30.17
C SER A 46 5.42 8.90 31.01
N PRO A 47 5.55 8.82 32.35
CA PRO A 47 4.44 8.38 33.21
C PRO A 47 3.19 9.26 33.07
N GLU A 48 3.34 10.57 32.80
CA GLU A 48 2.19 11.46 32.60
C GLU A 48 1.44 11.14 31.31
N VAL A 49 2.14 11.02 30.17
CA VAL A 49 1.51 10.70 28.87
C VAL A 49 0.74 9.37 28.92
N ARG A 50 1.16 8.42 29.77
CA ARG A 50 0.40 7.16 29.99
C ARG A 50 -0.88 7.36 30.80
N ARG A 51 -0.91 8.32 31.73
CA ARG A 51 -2.11 8.67 32.50
C ARG A 51 -3.11 9.41 31.64
N GLU A 52 -2.67 10.40 30.86
CA GLU A 52 -3.57 11.09 29.92
C GLU A 52 -4.13 10.11 28.88
N HIS A 53 -3.31 9.19 28.34
CA HIS A 53 -3.84 8.13 27.46
C HIS A 53 -4.84 7.21 28.15
N ALA A 54 -4.60 6.80 29.40
CA ALA A 54 -5.54 5.95 30.14
C ALA A 54 -6.87 6.69 30.39
N ARG A 55 -6.79 7.95 30.81
CA ARG A 55 -7.95 8.83 31.01
C ARG A 55 -8.76 9.00 29.72
N ILE A 56 -8.12 9.22 28.58
CA ILE A 56 -8.81 9.32 27.27
C ILE A 56 -9.52 8.00 26.91
N TYR A 57 -9.00 6.84 27.30
CA TYR A 57 -9.71 5.57 27.11
C TYR A 57 -10.87 5.39 28.08
N GLU A 58 -10.71 5.75 29.36
CA GLU A 58 -11.80 5.74 30.36
C GLU A 58 -12.94 6.70 29.95
N GLU A 59 -12.60 7.89 29.43
CA GLU A 59 -13.52 8.92 28.94
C GLU A 59 -14.25 8.47 27.65
N LEU A 60 -13.58 7.75 26.75
CA LEU A 60 -14.20 7.16 25.55
C LEU A 60 -15.09 5.95 25.88
N ASP A 61 -14.70 5.11 26.82
CA ASP A 61 -15.54 3.99 27.26
C ASP A 61 -16.82 4.53 27.94
N THR A 62 -16.75 5.60 28.76
CA THR A 62 -17.97 6.24 29.32
C THR A 62 -18.88 6.85 28.27
N ILE A 63 -18.33 7.49 27.21
CA ILE A 63 -19.16 8.02 26.11
C ILE A 63 -19.88 6.87 25.38
N LEU A 64 -19.25 5.70 25.24
CA LEU A 64 -19.85 4.52 24.62
C LEU A 64 -20.84 3.77 25.53
N GLU A 65 -20.83 4.03 26.84
CA GLU A 65 -21.86 3.56 27.80
C GLU A 65 -23.00 4.59 27.97
N GLU A 66 -22.77 5.88 27.71
CA GLU A 66 -23.80 6.92 27.70
C GLU A 66 -24.58 6.99 26.37
N ASP A 67 -23.96 6.58 25.24
CA ASP A 67 -24.62 6.36 23.94
C ASP A 67 -25.46 5.04 23.90
N GLU A 68 -26.18 4.67 24.98
CA GLU A 68 -27.32 3.72 24.91
C GLU A 68 -28.49 4.39 24.17
N PHE A 69 -28.33 4.52 22.86
CA PHE A 69 -29.27 5.11 21.92
C PHE A 69 -30.66 4.48 22.05
N GLU A 70 -31.65 5.26 22.51
CA GLU A 70 -33.06 4.87 22.45
C GLU A 70 -33.42 4.61 20.98
N GLY A 71 -33.72 3.35 20.66
CA GLY A 71 -33.99 2.93 19.29
C GLY A 71 -35.36 3.40 18.83
N ASP A 72 -35.44 4.63 18.33
CA ASP A 72 -36.57 5.10 17.53
C ASP A 72 -36.87 4.06 16.42
N GLU A 73 -38.14 3.68 16.29
CA GLU A 73 -38.57 2.69 15.30
C GLU A 73 -38.51 3.30 13.90
N ASP A 74 -37.51 2.90 13.10
CA ASP A 74 -37.42 3.23 11.66
C ASP A 74 -38.72 2.80 10.93
N GLU A 75 -39.67 3.71 10.75
CA GLU A 75 -40.87 3.46 9.94
C GLU A 75 -40.46 3.07 8.51
N ASP A 76 -41.08 2.01 7.97
CA ASP A 76 -40.69 1.38 6.71
C ASP A 76 -41.00 2.27 5.48
N ILE A 77 -40.13 3.24 5.18
CA ILE A 77 -40.23 4.16 4.02
C ILE A 77 -40.25 3.41 2.67
N SER A 78 -39.87 2.12 2.67
CA SER A 78 -39.88 1.22 1.50
C SER A 78 -41.25 1.06 0.81
N ALA A 79 -42.35 1.42 1.47
CA ALA A 79 -43.72 1.12 1.02
C ALA A 79 -44.37 2.11 0.01
N LYS A 80 -43.67 3.17 -0.45
CA LYS A 80 -44.28 4.26 -1.26
C LYS A 80 -43.63 4.52 -2.63
N LEU A 81 -43.25 3.47 -3.36
CA LEU A 81 -42.77 3.60 -4.76
C LEU A 81 -43.47 2.62 -5.70
N ASP A 82 -44.35 3.14 -6.56
CA ASP A 82 -44.97 2.37 -7.65
C ASP A 82 -43.92 1.89 -8.68
N PRO A 83 -44.02 0.65 -9.20
CA PRO A 83 -42.97 0.01 -10.00
C PRO A 83 -42.83 0.55 -11.45
N ASN A 84 -43.39 1.73 -11.77
CA ASN A 84 -43.37 2.29 -13.12
C ASN A 84 -43.27 3.83 -13.05
N GLY A 85 -42.05 4.33 -12.80
CA GLY A 85 -41.77 5.72 -12.42
C GLY A 85 -42.24 6.78 -13.42
N LYS A 86 -43.46 7.30 -13.22
CA LYS A 86 -43.99 8.51 -13.84
C LYS A 86 -44.77 9.32 -12.80
N ALA A 87 -44.21 10.45 -12.38
CA ALA A 87 -44.88 11.38 -11.47
C ALA A 87 -46.18 11.90 -12.09
N ASN A 88 -47.22 12.03 -11.27
CA ASN A 88 -48.55 12.46 -11.71
C ASN A 88 -48.55 13.99 -11.94
N PRO A 89 -49.06 14.53 -13.06
CA PRO A 89 -48.88 15.96 -13.37
C PRO A 89 -49.50 16.93 -12.35
N ASN A 90 -50.64 16.55 -11.76
CA ASN A 90 -51.52 17.45 -11.02
C ASN A 90 -51.03 17.82 -9.60
N GLU A 91 -49.88 17.29 -9.15
CA GLU A 91 -49.28 17.67 -7.86
C GLU A 91 -48.39 18.92 -7.99
N LYS A 92 -47.91 19.23 -9.20
CA LYS A 92 -46.98 20.36 -9.41
C LYS A 92 -47.64 21.74 -9.26
N GLU A 93 -48.94 21.85 -9.53
CA GLU A 93 -49.66 23.12 -9.41
C GLU A 93 -49.98 23.47 -7.96
N LYS A 94 -50.13 22.48 -7.06
CA LYS A 94 -50.36 22.70 -5.63
C LYS A 94 -49.14 23.17 -4.84
N LEU A 95 -47.93 23.07 -5.42
CA LEU A 95 -46.69 23.52 -4.80
C LEU A 95 -46.41 25.02 -5.02
N ASN A 96 -47.17 25.68 -5.89
CA ASN A 96 -46.84 27.01 -6.41
C ASN A 96 -47.71 28.16 -5.84
N GLU A 97 -48.56 27.88 -4.86
CA GLU A 97 -49.43 28.87 -4.16
C GLU A 97 -49.07 29.05 -2.67
N LYS A 98 -47.92 28.53 -2.23
CA LYS A 98 -47.43 28.64 -0.84
C LYS A 98 -46.03 29.24 -0.68
N GLU A 99 -45.54 29.96 -1.69
CA GLU A 99 -44.43 30.91 -1.53
C GLU A 99 -44.98 32.30 -1.19
N GLN A 100 -45.61 32.42 -0.02
CA GLN A 100 -45.56 33.71 0.69
C GLN A 100 -44.16 33.83 1.31
N PRO A 101 -43.61 35.05 1.45
CA PRO A 101 -42.44 35.24 2.32
C PRO A 101 -42.82 34.75 3.71
N ILE A 102 -42.13 33.72 4.18
CA ILE A 102 -42.14 33.40 5.60
C ILE A 102 -41.34 34.53 6.23
N GLU A 103 -42.02 35.47 6.87
CA GLU A 103 -41.35 36.42 7.74
C GLU A 103 -40.72 35.59 8.86
N GLU A 104 -39.39 35.70 9.00
CA GLU A 104 -38.61 34.93 9.98
C GLU A 104 -38.96 35.45 11.38
N GLU A 105 -40.03 34.90 11.96
CA GLU A 105 -40.49 35.21 13.32
C GLU A 105 -39.43 34.76 14.35
N GLU A 106 -38.48 35.66 14.65
CA GLU A 106 -37.50 35.51 15.73
C GLU A 106 -38.21 35.00 17.00
N SER A 107 -37.76 33.87 17.54
CA SER A 107 -38.39 33.19 18.67
C SER A 107 -38.11 33.95 19.98
N ILE A 108 -38.89 35.00 20.23
CA ILE A 108 -38.74 35.89 21.38
C ILE A 108 -39.39 35.27 22.63
N ASP A 109 -38.53 34.82 23.55
CA ASP A 109 -38.91 34.49 24.93
C ASP A 109 -39.63 35.67 25.63
N GLU A 110 -40.46 35.39 26.65
CA GLU A 110 -41.20 36.38 27.47
C GLU A 110 -40.34 37.49 28.14
N LYS A 111 -39.01 37.43 27.98
CA LYS A 111 -38.01 38.40 28.49
C LYS A 111 -37.37 39.27 27.40
N GLY A 112 -37.77 39.13 26.14
CA GLY A 112 -37.25 39.96 25.04
C GLY A 112 -35.83 39.61 24.60
N VAL A 113 -35.42 38.35 24.76
CA VAL A 113 -34.13 37.86 24.25
C VAL A 113 -34.37 37.22 22.89
N VAL A 114 -33.76 37.79 21.85
CA VAL A 114 -33.67 37.18 20.52
C VAL A 114 -32.49 36.21 20.54
N TYR A 115 -32.77 34.91 20.45
CA TYR A 115 -31.75 33.92 20.10
C TYR A 115 -31.51 34.01 18.59
N LYS A 116 -30.24 34.12 18.19
CA LYS A 116 -29.87 34.03 16.78
C LYS A 116 -29.60 32.57 16.46
N GLU A 117 -30.37 32.01 15.53
CA GLU A 117 -30.20 30.61 15.11
C GLU A 117 -28.78 30.35 14.53
N ASP A 118 -28.11 31.41 14.05
CA ASP A 118 -26.68 31.46 13.69
C ASP A 118 -25.71 30.89 14.76
N GLU A 119 -26.06 30.93 16.06
CA GLU A 119 -25.11 30.65 17.15
C GLU A 119 -24.84 29.14 17.38
N TYR A 120 -25.53 28.26 16.66
CA TYR A 120 -25.35 26.80 16.73
C TYR A 120 -24.34 26.20 15.73
N ASP A 121 -23.98 26.92 14.65
CA ASP A 121 -23.05 26.38 13.66
C ASP A 121 -21.57 26.52 14.08
N HIS A 122 -20.78 25.51 13.72
CA HIS A 122 -19.35 25.47 14.00
C HIS A 122 -18.55 26.12 12.87
N HIS A 123 -17.55 26.92 13.22
CA HIS A 123 -16.60 27.47 12.26
C HIS A 123 -15.96 26.35 11.39
N THR A 124 -15.73 26.60 10.10
CA THR A 124 -15.39 25.57 9.09
C THR A 124 -14.21 24.66 9.45
N PHE A 125 -13.24 25.13 10.26
CA PHE A 125 -12.13 24.33 10.74
C PHE A 125 -12.56 23.26 11.77
N ALA A 126 -13.53 23.55 12.64
CA ALA A 126 -14.13 22.54 13.51
C ALA A 126 -14.92 21.50 12.73
N HIS A 127 -15.66 21.88 11.68
CA HIS A 127 -16.28 20.91 10.76
C HIS A 127 -15.25 19.98 10.11
N LEU A 128 -14.11 20.51 9.65
CA LEU A 128 -13.02 19.66 9.12
C LEU A 128 -12.44 18.72 10.19
N LEU A 129 -12.37 19.15 11.46
CA LEU A 129 -11.93 18.32 12.57
C LEU A 129 -12.95 17.21 12.90
N VAL A 130 -14.24 17.53 12.99
CA VAL A 130 -15.33 16.55 13.20
C VAL A 130 -15.35 15.50 12.10
N ASN A 131 -15.31 15.91 10.83
CA ASN A 131 -15.19 14.98 9.69
C ASN A 131 -13.97 14.05 9.82
N SER A 132 -12.83 14.55 10.31
CA SER A 132 -11.63 13.71 10.52
C SER A 132 -11.78 12.72 11.69
N ILE A 133 -12.57 13.06 12.72
CA ILE A 133 -12.93 12.16 13.82
C ILE A 133 -13.89 11.09 13.31
N ASP A 134 -14.88 11.44 12.48
CA ASP A 134 -15.87 10.50 11.98
C ASP A 134 -15.28 9.52 10.94
N ASP A 135 -14.32 9.93 10.12
CA ASP A 135 -13.51 8.99 9.32
C ASP A 135 -12.72 8.02 10.23
N VAL A 136 -12.18 8.47 11.36
CA VAL A 136 -11.52 7.58 12.34
C VAL A 136 -12.52 6.62 13.00
N LYS A 137 -13.70 7.08 13.43
CA LYS A 137 -14.78 6.23 13.97
C LYS A 137 -15.19 5.17 12.94
N LYS A 138 -15.39 5.57 11.69
CA LYS A 138 -15.75 4.71 10.54
C LYS A 138 -14.70 3.63 10.29
N TYR A 139 -13.42 3.97 10.14
CA TYR A 139 -12.37 2.96 9.96
C TYR A 139 -12.22 2.05 11.20
N THR A 140 -12.47 2.57 12.40
CA THR A 140 -12.49 1.78 13.64
C THR A 140 -13.65 0.77 13.64
N ARG A 141 -14.86 1.18 13.24
CA ARG A 141 -16.03 0.31 13.05
C ARG A 141 -15.75 -0.78 12.00
N GLN A 142 -15.12 -0.45 10.88
CA GLN A 142 -14.70 -1.43 9.87
C GLN A 142 -13.66 -2.43 10.43
N MET A 143 -12.71 -1.96 11.24
CA MET A 143 -11.72 -2.85 11.87
C MET A 143 -12.35 -3.87 12.83
N TYR A 144 -13.37 -3.49 13.59
CA TYR A 144 -14.03 -4.39 14.54
C TYR A 144 -15.11 -5.28 13.90
N ILE A 145 -15.86 -4.79 12.91
CA ILE A 145 -16.98 -5.53 12.31
C ILE A 145 -16.57 -6.23 11.01
N GLU A 146 -15.98 -5.52 10.06
CA GLU A 146 -15.72 -6.05 8.71
C GLU A 146 -14.45 -6.92 8.67
N PHE A 147 -13.34 -6.47 9.25
CA PHE A 147 -12.05 -7.17 9.11
C PHE A 147 -12.05 -8.61 9.63
N PRO A 148 -12.76 -8.98 10.73
CA PRO A 148 -12.90 -10.38 11.13
C PRO A 148 -13.58 -11.26 10.08
N THR A 149 -14.50 -10.72 9.27
CA THR A 149 -15.15 -11.48 8.18
C THR A 149 -14.16 -11.82 7.06
N LEU A 150 -13.19 -10.95 6.78
CA LEU A 150 -12.18 -11.16 5.74
C LEU A 150 -11.31 -12.40 6.01
N ALA A 151 -11.18 -12.82 7.28
CA ALA A 151 -10.49 -14.05 7.65
C ALA A 151 -11.14 -15.31 7.05
N GLN A 152 -12.45 -15.29 6.77
CA GLN A 152 -13.17 -16.41 6.14
C GLN A 152 -12.75 -16.62 4.67
N HIS A 153 -12.27 -15.56 4.01
CA HIS A 153 -11.79 -15.60 2.62
C HIS A 153 -10.27 -15.81 2.51
N ALA A 154 -9.55 -15.89 3.63
CA ALA A 154 -8.10 -16.00 3.66
C ALA A 154 -7.61 -17.39 3.22
N SER A 155 -7.01 -17.47 2.03
CA SER A 155 -6.36 -18.71 1.55
C SER A 155 -4.91 -18.81 2.05
N PRO A 156 -4.48 -19.95 2.64
CA PRO A 156 -3.11 -20.13 3.10
C PRO A 156 -2.13 -20.18 1.91
N PHE A 157 -0.97 -19.54 2.06
CA PHE A 157 0.07 -19.53 1.03
C PHE A 157 0.59 -20.94 0.72
N LYS A 158 0.51 -21.33 -0.56
CA LYS A 158 1.08 -22.58 -1.08
C LYS A 158 2.27 -22.23 -1.97
N PRO A 159 3.51 -22.68 -1.65
CA PRO A 159 4.67 -22.39 -2.49
C PRO A 159 4.51 -23.01 -3.89
N PRO A 160 5.09 -22.38 -4.94
CA PRO A 160 5.09 -22.96 -6.28
C PRO A 160 5.89 -24.26 -6.31
N SER A 161 5.39 -25.26 -7.04
CA SER A 161 6.15 -26.48 -7.34
C SER A 161 7.31 -26.21 -8.29
N GLU A 162 8.32 -27.08 -8.31
CA GLU A 162 9.55 -26.88 -9.10
C GLU A 162 9.30 -26.67 -10.60
N ASN A 163 8.26 -27.30 -11.14
CA ASN A 163 7.81 -27.15 -12.53
C ASN A 163 7.29 -25.72 -12.86
N ARG A 164 7.02 -24.88 -11.85
CA ARG A 164 6.53 -23.50 -11.97
C ARG A 164 7.63 -22.47 -11.71
N PHE A 165 8.77 -22.63 -12.39
CA PHE A 165 9.94 -21.75 -12.23
C PHE A 165 9.84 -20.40 -12.96
N LEU A 166 8.91 -20.23 -13.91
CA LEU A 166 8.68 -18.97 -14.62
C LEU A 166 7.97 -17.94 -13.72
N ARG A 167 8.55 -16.74 -13.59
CA ARG A 167 7.99 -15.64 -12.79
C ARG A 167 7.54 -14.50 -13.70
N PHE A 168 6.24 -14.20 -13.69
CA PHE A 168 5.67 -13.06 -14.40
C PHE A 168 5.34 -11.94 -13.42
N GLU A 169 5.85 -10.75 -13.71
CA GLU A 169 5.72 -9.51 -12.95
C GLU A 169 4.94 -8.50 -13.79
N ARG A 170 3.98 -7.81 -13.17
CA ARG A 170 3.12 -6.80 -13.79
C ARG A 170 2.85 -5.68 -12.80
N SER A 171 2.81 -4.45 -13.28
CA SER A 171 2.27 -3.28 -12.58
C SER A 171 0.73 -3.36 -12.55
N VAL A 172 0.12 -2.77 -11.53
CA VAL A 172 -1.29 -2.34 -11.55
C VAL A 172 -1.38 -1.04 -10.77
N THR A 173 -1.91 0.00 -11.40
CA THR A 173 -2.18 1.27 -10.77
C THR A 173 -3.66 1.33 -10.40
N ILE A 174 -3.97 1.71 -9.15
CA ILE A 174 -5.35 1.76 -8.66
C ILE A 174 -5.88 3.18 -8.89
N GLY A 175 -7.03 3.28 -9.56
CA GLY A 175 -7.62 4.55 -10.03
C GLY A 175 -7.51 4.71 -11.54
N ASP A 176 -6.30 4.89 -12.06
CA ASP A 176 -6.04 5.23 -13.46
C ASP A 176 -6.05 4.02 -14.42
N LYS A 177 -7.18 3.83 -15.11
CA LYS A 177 -7.44 2.64 -15.94
C LYS A 177 -6.63 2.54 -17.25
N ASN A 178 -5.87 3.57 -17.64
CA ASN A 178 -5.31 3.72 -18.99
C ASN A 178 -3.79 3.88 -19.08
N LEU A 179 -3.06 3.76 -17.97
CA LEU A 179 -1.61 3.93 -17.93
C LEU A 179 -0.87 2.91 -18.81
N SER A 180 0.20 3.37 -19.47
CA SER A 180 1.05 2.51 -20.32
C SER A 180 1.84 1.47 -19.51
N GLU A 181 2.10 1.76 -18.23
CA GLU A 181 2.91 0.91 -17.35
C GLU A 181 2.18 -0.36 -16.91
N ASP A 182 0.85 -0.33 -16.78
CA ASP A 182 0.01 -1.47 -16.42
C ASP A 182 -0.10 -2.54 -17.54
N ARG A 183 0.20 -2.14 -18.78
CA ARG A 183 0.25 -3.04 -19.94
C ARG A 183 1.52 -3.88 -19.95
N LYS A 184 2.59 -3.39 -19.34
CA LYS A 184 3.92 -3.98 -19.37
C LYS A 184 3.94 -5.29 -18.58
N VAL A 185 4.52 -6.32 -19.17
CA VAL A 185 4.81 -7.58 -18.48
C VAL A 185 6.30 -7.84 -18.50
N LEU A 186 6.81 -8.35 -17.39
CA LEU A 186 8.21 -8.72 -17.24
C LEU A 186 8.29 -10.19 -16.81
N LEU A 187 9.04 -10.98 -17.58
CA LEU A 187 9.36 -12.37 -17.31
C LEU A 187 10.75 -12.46 -16.68
N ARG A 188 10.85 -13.22 -15.59
CA ARG A 188 12.11 -13.67 -15.00
C ARG A 188 12.14 -15.20 -14.90
N LEU A 189 13.27 -15.82 -15.20
CA LEU A 189 13.49 -17.27 -15.02
C LEU A 189 14.97 -17.57 -14.78
N GLN A 190 15.27 -18.73 -14.18
CA GLN A 190 16.64 -19.23 -14.09
C GLN A 190 16.96 -20.15 -15.27
N VAL A 191 18.06 -19.93 -15.97
CA VAL A 191 18.39 -20.68 -17.20
C VAL A 191 18.72 -22.14 -16.89
N SER A 192 19.36 -22.43 -15.76
CA SER A 192 19.61 -23.79 -15.26
C SER A 192 18.33 -24.62 -15.07
N LYS A 193 17.17 -23.98 -14.90
CA LYS A 193 15.86 -24.66 -14.77
C LYS A 193 15.22 -25.02 -16.12
N LEU A 194 15.77 -24.57 -17.26
CA LEU A 194 15.28 -24.93 -18.60
C LEU A 194 15.73 -26.33 -19.05
N GLY A 195 16.71 -26.94 -18.38
CA GLY A 195 17.19 -28.30 -18.70
C GLY A 195 18.04 -28.44 -19.96
N LEU A 196 18.35 -27.33 -20.65
CA LEU A 196 19.29 -27.27 -21.78
C LEU A 196 20.70 -27.62 -21.33
N LYS A 197 21.51 -28.24 -22.20
CA LYS A 197 22.88 -28.70 -21.86
C LYS A 197 23.88 -28.40 -22.97
N GLY A 198 25.14 -28.17 -22.58
CA GLY A 198 26.27 -28.06 -23.52
C GLY A 198 26.03 -27.03 -24.63
N ALA A 199 26.06 -27.49 -25.88
CA ALA A 199 25.86 -26.64 -27.06
C ALA A 199 24.47 -25.97 -27.10
N GLU A 200 23.39 -26.67 -26.74
CA GLU A 200 22.04 -26.07 -26.67
C GLU A 200 22.01 -24.88 -25.71
N LEU A 201 22.67 -25.00 -24.56
CA LEU A 201 22.73 -23.94 -23.54
C LEU A 201 23.56 -22.77 -24.04
N ARG A 202 24.76 -23.01 -24.61
CA ARG A 202 25.61 -21.94 -25.19
C ARG A 202 24.85 -21.19 -26.30
N LYS A 203 24.19 -21.91 -27.21
CA LYS A 203 23.36 -21.35 -28.27
C LYS A 203 22.18 -20.55 -27.73
N PHE A 204 21.49 -21.05 -26.69
CA PHE A 204 20.42 -20.30 -26.02
C PHE A 204 20.94 -18.98 -25.44
N LEU A 205 22.08 -18.98 -24.76
CA LEU A 205 22.68 -17.75 -24.21
C LEU A 205 23.05 -16.75 -25.32
N LEU A 206 23.60 -17.21 -26.45
CA LEU A 206 23.90 -16.35 -27.61
C LEU A 206 22.64 -15.73 -28.24
N LEU A 207 21.55 -16.51 -28.38
CA LEU A 207 20.25 -16.02 -28.87
C LEU A 207 19.57 -15.03 -27.90
N VAL A 208 19.96 -15.04 -26.62
CA VAL A 208 19.38 -14.21 -25.55
C VAL A 208 20.17 -12.92 -25.32
N GLY A 209 21.51 -12.95 -25.47
CA GLY A 209 22.40 -11.80 -25.30
C GLY A 209 22.30 -11.13 -23.93
N ASP A 210 22.35 -9.78 -23.92
CA ASP A 210 22.32 -8.91 -22.72
C ASP A 210 21.17 -9.17 -21.73
N ARG A 211 20.13 -9.91 -22.14
CA ARG A 211 19.00 -10.30 -21.31
C ARG A 211 19.36 -11.37 -20.25
N TYR A 212 20.53 -12.00 -20.34
CA TYR A 212 20.97 -13.08 -19.43
C TYR A 212 21.83 -12.62 -18.24
N ASN A 213 21.56 -13.20 -17.07
CA ASN A 213 22.15 -13.18 -15.73
C ASN A 213 23.43 -13.98 -15.37
N PRO A 214 24.63 -13.93 -15.97
CA PRO A 214 25.75 -14.79 -15.54
C PRO A 214 26.16 -14.69 -14.05
N GLU A 215 25.81 -13.62 -13.32
CA GLU A 215 26.03 -13.51 -11.86
C GLU A 215 24.92 -14.16 -11.00
N ILE A 216 23.71 -14.36 -11.53
CA ILE A 216 22.49 -14.76 -10.79
C ILE A 216 21.76 -15.98 -11.44
N ASP A 217 22.22 -16.38 -12.62
CA ASP A 217 21.58 -17.25 -13.61
C ASP A 217 20.17 -16.80 -14.10
N GLU A 218 19.80 -15.53 -13.90
CA GLU A 218 18.48 -15.00 -14.24
C GLU A 218 18.38 -14.45 -15.69
N LEU A 219 17.56 -15.05 -16.55
CA LEU A 219 17.08 -14.41 -17.78
C LEU A 219 15.93 -13.46 -17.45
N LYS A 220 16.10 -12.18 -17.82
CA LYS A 220 15.13 -11.10 -17.62
C LYS A 220 14.71 -10.49 -18.97
N MET A 221 13.42 -10.55 -19.31
CA MET A 221 12.88 -9.86 -20.49
C MET A 221 11.49 -9.29 -20.25
N SER A 222 11.13 -8.21 -20.94
CA SER A 222 9.81 -7.56 -20.81
C SER A 222 9.25 -7.18 -22.17
N GLU A 223 7.92 -7.14 -22.27
CA GLU A 223 7.17 -6.74 -23.46
C GLU A 223 6.07 -5.74 -23.08
N ASN A 224 5.84 -4.76 -23.95
CA ASN A 224 4.86 -3.67 -23.78
C ASN A 224 4.28 -3.15 -25.10
N ARG A 225 4.45 -3.86 -26.22
CA ARG A 225 3.90 -3.47 -27.53
C ARG A 225 2.37 -3.58 -27.57
N GLU A 226 1.82 -4.60 -26.92
CA GLU A 226 0.40 -4.92 -27.02
C GLU A 226 -0.46 -4.07 -26.07
N SER A 227 -1.70 -3.83 -26.48
CA SER A 227 -2.68 -3.03 -25.71
C SER A 227 -3.07 -3.65 -24.36
N SER A 228 -2.86 -4.96 -24.18
CA SER A 228 -3.26 -5.71 -22.99
C SER A 228 -2.09 -6.50 -22.39
N SER A 229 -1.96 -6.40 -21.06
CA SER A 229 -1.00 -7.18 -20.25
C SER A 229 -1.12 -8.69 -20.49
N LEU A 230 -2.33 -9.21 -20.72
CA LEU A 230 -2.51 -10.64 -21.05
C LEU A 230 -1.91 -11.01 -22.41
N MET A 231 -1.93 -10.09 -23.37
CA MET A 231 -1.37 -10.29 -24.71
C MET A 231 0.16 -10.16 -24.70
N ASN A 232 0.71 -9.13 -24.01
CA ASN A 232 2.16 -9.02 -23.75
C ASN A 232 2.69 -10.26 -23.02
N LYS A 233 1.95 -10.81 -22.04
CA LYS A 233 2.29 -12.07 -21.37
C LYS A 233 2.32 -13.27 -22.33
N LYS A 234 1.37 -13.37 -23.27
CA LYS A 234 1.36 -14.43 -24.28
C LYS A 234 2.58 -14.32 -25.20
N VAL A 235 2.87 -13.12 -25.73
CA VAL A 235 4.04 -12.86 -26.59
C VAL A 235 5.35 -13.22 -25.88
N LEU A 236 5.48 -12.98 -24.57
CA LEU A 236 6.63 -13.43 -23.77
C LEU A 236 6.73 -14.96 -23.62
N GLY A 237 5.61 -15.68 -23.66
CA GLY A 237 5.59 -17.14 -23.72
C GLY A 237 5.99 -17.66 -25.11
N ASP A 238 5.38 -17.12 -26.16
CA ASP A 238 5.61 -17.52 -27.54
C ASP A 238 7.07 -17.24 -27.96
N THR A 239 7.65 -16.10 -27.55
CA THR A 239 9.08 -15.78 -27.77
C THR A 239 10.03 -16.66 -26.96
N LEU A 240 9.68 -17.04 -25.73
CA LEU A 240 10.45 -18.02 -24.96
C LEU A 240 10.46 -19.40 -25.64
N ILE A 241 9.33 -19.83 -26.20
CA ILE A 241 9.22 -21.08 -26.97
C ILE A 241 10.05 -20.98 -28.26
N ALA A 242 10.04 -19.84 -28.95
CA ALA A 242 10.90 -19.58 -30.11
C ALA A 242 12.40 -19.64 -29.78
N LEU A 243 12.82 -19.12 -28.62
CA LEU A 243 14.22 -19.19 -28.16
C LEU A 243 14.64 -20.62 -27.80
N ILE A 244 13.80 -21.38 -27.09
CA ILE A 244 14.08 -22.78 -26.72
C ILE A 244 14.09 -23.70 -27.95
N THR A 245 13.15 -23.51 -28.89
CA THR A 245 13.14 -24.28 -30.14
C THR A 245 14.32 -23.89 -31.05
N GLY A 246 14.68 -22.61 -31.13
CA GLY A 246 15.88 -22.15 -31.82
C GLY A 246 17.16 -22.77 -31.25
N ALA A 247 17.30 -22.81 -29.93
CA ALA A 247 18.42 -23.43 -29.23
C ALA A 247 18.57 -24.95 -29.49
N LYS A 248 17.46 -25.65 -29.73
CA LYS A 248 17.42 -27.09 -30.00
C LYS A 248 17.57 -27.48 -31.48
N LYS A 249 17.61 -26.51 -32.41
CA LYS A 249 17.91 -26.82 -33.82
C LYS A 249 19.37 -27.24 -33.98
N THR A 250 19.61 -28.35 -34.66
CA THR A 250 20.96 -28.89 -34.90
C THR A 250 21.76 -28.05 -35.90
N ASP A 251 21.07 -27.40 -36.84
CA ASP A 251 21.58 -26.77 -38.08
C ASP A 251 22.87 -25.94 -37.93
N ASP A 252 22.92 -25.11 -36.89
CA ASP A 252 24.08 -24.28 -36.51
C ASP A 252 24.22 -24.35 -34.98
N GLN A 253 25.44 -24.43 -34.46
CA GLN A 253 25.74 -24.52 -33.03
C GLN A 253 26.43 -23.28 -32.46
N PHE A 254 26.85 -22.31 -33.29
CA PHE A 254 27.63 -21.13 -32.88
C PHE A 254 28.83 -21.47 -31.97
N ALA A 255 29.55 -22.54 -32.31
CA ALA A 255 30.65 -23.08 -31.52
C ALA A 255 31.93 -22.22 -31.58
N ASP A 256 32.00 -21.34 -32.58
CA ASP A 256 32.99 -20.30 -32.84
C ASP A 256 32.70 -19.00 -32.06
N VAL A 257 31.43 -18.56 -32.02
CA VAL A 257 31.04 -17.27 -31.41
C VAL A 257 31.22 -17.28 -29.88
N PRO A 258 32.09 -16.43 -29.30
CA PRO A 258 32.26 -16.36 -27.85
C PRO A 258 31.02 -15.77 -27.15
N LEU A 259 30.81 -16.13 -25.89
CA LEU A 259 29.78 -15.51 -25.05
C LEU A 259 30.27 -14.13 -24.58
N ASP A 260 29.62 -13.06 -25.02
CA ASP A 260 29.88 -11.71 -24.52
C ASP A 260 28.99 -11.38 -23.31
N PHE A 261 29.60 -10.80 -22.28
CA PHE A 261 28.96 -10.29 -21.06
C PHE A 261 29.46 -8.87 -20.68
N SER A 262 30.22 -8.22 -21.57
CA SER A 262 30.93 -6.95 -21.34
C SER A 262 29.98 -5.81 -20.93
N SER A 263 28.79 -5.76 -21.55
CA SER A 263 27.72 -4.78 -21.32
C SER A 263 27.28 -4.62 -19.86
N ARG A 264 27.59 -5.60 -19.00
CA ARG A 264 27.04 -5.70 -17.64
C ARG A 264 28.03 -5.33 -16.54
N GLY A 265 29.34 -5.32 -16.85
CA GLY A 265 30.41 -4.77 -16.01
C GLY A 265 30.50 -5.40 -14.61
N TYR A 266 31.31 -6.47 -14.48
CA TYR A 266 31.54 -7.18 -13.22
C TYR A 266 31.96 -6.23 -12.08
N LYS A 267 31.28 -6.34 -10.93
CA LYS A 267 31.52 -5.51 -9.74
C LYS A 267 31.86 -6.40 -8.54
N PRO A 268 33.15 -6.65 -8.25
CA PRO A 268 33.53 -7.44 -7.09
C PRO A 268 33.11 -6.73 -5.81
N ALA A 269 32.26 -7.38 -5.00
CA ALA A 269 31.90 -6.87 -3.68
C ALA A 269 33.14 -6.92 -2.76
N PRO A 270 33.53 -5.81 -2.11
CA PRO A 270 34.68 -5.81 -1.21
C PRO A 270 34.35 -6.61 0.06
N VAL A 271 35.01 -7.76 0.23
CA VAL A 271 34.88 -8.62 1.42
C VAL A 271 35.91 -8.21 2.46
N PHE A 272 35.51 -8.15 3.74
CA PHE A 272 36.42 -7.87 4.85
C PHE A 272 37.47 -9.00 5.00
N PRO A 273 38.78 -8.71 5.04
CA PRO A 273 39.81 -9.75 5.15
C PRO A 273 39.66 -10.60 6.42
N THR A 274 39.46 -11.90 6.27
CA THR A 274 39.33 -12.86 7.39
C THR A 274 40.55 -12.84 8.32
N SER A 275 41.73 -12.49 7.79
CA SER A 275 43.00 -12.31 8.53
C SER A 275 43.00 -11.14 9.50
N TRP A 276 42.09 -10.16 9.35
CA TRP A 276 41.92 -9.02 10.25
C TRP A 276 40.88 -9.29 11.36
N LEU A 277 40.20 -10.44 11.35
CA LEU A 277 39.31 -10.81 12.45
C LEU A 277 40.15 -11.01 13.73
N PRO A 278 39.74 -10.44 14.88
CA PRO A 278 40.47 -10.62 16.12
C PRO A 278 40.43 -12.10 16.52
N LYS A 279 41.61 -12.72 16.64
CA LYS A 279 41.73 -14.08 17.16
C LYS A 279 41.11 -14.12 18.55
N LEU A 280 40.04 -14.90 18.70
CA LEU A 280 39.40 -15.14 19.99
C LEU A 280 40.46 -15.69 20.96
N LYS A 281 40.80 -14.91 21.98
CA LYS A 281 41.57 -15.43 23.12
C LYS A 281 40.66 -16.40 23.86
N GLU A 282 41.17 -17.58 24.15
CA GLU A 282 40.46 -18.56 24.96
C GLU A 282 40.07 -17.91 26.29
N LYS A 283 38.83 -18.17 26.69
CA LYS A 283 38.24 -17.61 27.90
C LYS A 283 38.92 -18.29 29.08
N ARG A 284 39.85 -17.60 29.73
CA ARG A 284 40.50 -18.11 30.95
C ARG A 284 39.42 -18.35 32.00
N GLU A 285 39.40 -19.58 32.49
CA GLU A 285 38.61 -20.04 33.65
C GLU A 285 39.27 -19.58 34.96
#